data_AF-A0A1F4REP5-F1
#
_entry.id   AF-A0A1F4REP5-F1
#
_cell.length_a   1.000
_cell.length_b   1.000
_cell.length_c   1.000
_cell.angle_alpha   90.00
_cell.angle_beta   90.00
_cell.angle_gamma   90.00
#
_symmetry.space_group_name_H-M   'P 1'
#
loop_
_entity.id
_entity.type
_entity.pdbx_description
1 polymer ?
#
loop_
_entity_poly.entity_id
_entity_poly.type
_entity_poly.pdbx_seq_one_letter_code
_entity_poly.pdbx_strand_id
1 'polypeptide(L)'
;MSKRKPFVCLFVLLLLVGCAKEPIQVRMLKSMEELERVYIPAFIFTSLQKPRESEVAVERLANEWRDFYRKYYKVKMTYGMNITDKLWREDFDNINARLASAEGYVKEKKLPAAYEKLEGVRYILLALRHRNGLDYFLDGLIEFNAALDKIIFSLKGKGRLTEMDVHVFRDLLKEAQAGLTRVEAAGADFKVFDLDDNKIVAIKERIKEEQKLLALFAAALSARKTDRISQSARDLKPNFIVLYKAFGDFQPVFDQVVKERKEMESQEKERTKND
;
A
#
# COMPACT_ATOMS: atom_id res chain seq x y z
N MET A 1 19.96 -26.98 -70.41
CA MET A 1 18.73 -27.41 -69.72
C MET A 1 18.98 -27.50 -68.22
N SER A 2 18.01 -27.05 -67.42
CA SER A 2 17.82 -27.29 -65.97
C SER A 2 18.73 -26.48 -65.01
N LYS A 3 18.29 -25.37 -64.40
CA LYS A 3 17.36 -25.20 -63.24
C LYS A 3 17.85 -25.84 -61.93
N ARG A 4 18.27 -25.01 -60.95
CA ARG A 4 17.63 -24.76 -59.63
C ARG A 4 18.65 -24.16 -58.63
N LYS A 5 18.30 -23.02 -58.02
CA LYS A 5 18.84 -22.56 -56.72
C LYS A 5 18.18 -23.36 -55.58
N PRO A 6 18.83 -23.52 -54.42
CA PRO A 6 18.32 -22.80 -53.23
C PRO A 6 19.48 -22.30 -52.34
N PHE A 7 19.56 -21.05 -51.86
CA PHE A 7 18.68 -20.37 -50.90
C PHE A 7 18.38 -21.17 -49.62
N VAL A 8 19.42 -21.63 -48.91
CA VAL A 8 19.27 -22.13 -47.53
C VAL A 8 20.54 -21.81 -46.73
N CYS A 9 20.62 -20.61 -46.14
CA CYS A 9 21.53 -20.36 -45.01
C CYS A 9 21.17 -19.10 -44.20
N LEU A 10 19.90 -18.70 -44.19
CA LEU A 10 19.41 -17.54 -43.43
C LEU A 10 18.16 -17.85 -42.60
N PHE A 11 18.05 -19.08 -42.07
CA PHE A 11 16.89 -19.49 -41.25
C PHE A 11 17.24 -20.13 -39.90
N VAL A 12 18.53 -20.26 -39.55
CA VAL A 12 18.94 -20.91 -38.29
C VAL A 12 19.23 -19.89 -37.16
N LEU A 13 19.29 -18.59 -37.45
CA LEU A 13 19.48 -17.56 -36.40
C LEU A 13 18.18 -17.06 -35.74
N LEU A 14 17.00 -17.47 -36.22
CA LEU A 14 15.70 -16.99 -35.72
C LEU A 14 15.03 -17.92 -34.69
N LEU A 15 15.61 -19.09 -34.39
CA LEU A 15 15.05 -20.06 -33.42
C LEU A 15 15.62 -19.94 -31.99
N LEU A 16 16.48 -18.96 -31.73
CA LEU A 16 16.98 -18.63 -30.38
C LEU A 16 16.31 -17.39 -29.78
N VAL A 17 15.13 -16.98 -30.25
CA VAL A 17 14.20 -16.19 -29.42
C VAL A 17 13.50 -17.15 -28.45
N GLY A 18 14.31 -17.86 -27.66
CA GLY A 18 13.81 -18.66 -26.55
C GLY A 18 13.09 -17.74 -25.58
N CYS A 19 11.93 -18.17 -25.09
CA CYS A 19 11.11 -17.48 -24.11
C CYS A 19 11.95 -16.89 -22.97
N ALA A 20 12.38 -15.63 -23.10
CA ALA A 20 13.05 -14.93 -22.02
C ALA A 20 12.02 -14.78 -20.91
N LYS A 21 12.12 -15.62 -19.87
CA LYS A 21 11.32 -15.47 -18.67
C LYS A 21 11.54 -14.06 -18.16
N GLU A 22 10.44 -13.35 -17.92
CA GLU A 22 10.45 -11.99 -17.38
C GLU A 22 11.44 -11.87 -16.19
N PRO A 23 12.17 -10.76 -16.00
CA PRO A 23 13.07 -10.64 -14.85
C PRO A 23 12.33 -10.88 -13.53
N ILE A 24 12.97 -11.56 -12.57
CA ILE A 24 12.34 -11.90 -11.29
C ILE A 24 11.83 -10.67 -10.53
N GLN A 25 12.55 -9.55 -10.63
CA GLN A 25 12.17 -8.27 -10.04
C GLN A 25 10.83 -7.77 -10.60
N VAL A 26 10.64 -7.82 -11.93
CA VAL A 26 9.40 -7.35 -12.56
C VAL A 26 8.20 -8.22 -12.14
N ARG A 27 8.36 -9.55 -12.10
CA ARG A 27 7.32 -10.44 -11.58
C ARG A 27 7.01 -10.20 -10.10
N MET A 28 8.04 -9.96 -9.30
CA MET A 28 7.86 -9.67 -7.88
C MET A 28 7.12 -8.35 -7.66
N LEU A 29 7.45 -7.30 -8.42
CA LEU A 29 6.73 -6.02 -8.35
C LEU A 29 5.25 -6.18 -8.67
N LYS A 30 4.90 -6.95 -9.70
CA LYS A 30 3.50 -7.30 -9.99
C LYS A 30 2.82 -8.04 -8.84
N SER A 31 3.49 -9.04 -8.25
CA SER A 31 2.92 -9.75 -7.09
C SER A 31 2.85 -8.89 -5.83
N MET A 32 3.73 -7.90 -5.66
CA MET A 32 3.64 -6.93 -4.57
C MET A 32 2.42 -6.02 -4.77
N GLU A 33 2.15 -5.61 -5.99
CA GLU A 33 0.96 -4.85 -6.34
C GLU A 33 -0.33 -5.63 -6.03
N GLU A 34 -0.39 -6.90 -6.44
CA GLU A 34 -1.51 -7.81 -6.13
C GLU A 34 -1.73 -7.92 -4.61
N LEU A 35 -0.64 -8.08 -3.85
CA LEU A 35 -0.66 -8.12 -2.38
C LEU A 35 -1.18 -6.81 -1.78
N GLU A 36 -0.77 -5.67 -2.32
CA GLU A 36 -1.12 -4.35 -1.79
C GLU A 36 -2.59 -4.01 -2.06
N ARG A 37 -3.13 -4.46 -3.19
CA ARG A 37 -4.57 -4.36 -3.50
C ARG A 37 -5.44 -4.99 -2.43
N VAL A 38 -5.04 -6.13 -1.85
CA VAL A 38 -5.80 -6.79 -0.76
C VAL A 38 -5.39 -6.32 0.63
N TYR A 39 -4.15 -5.86 0.81
CA TYR A 39 -3.66 -5.31 2.07
C TYR A 39 -4.37 -3.99 2.43
N ILE A 40 -4.55 -3.09 1.48
CA ILE A 40 -5.13 -1.75 1.71
C ILE A 40 -6.55 -1.84 2.32
N PRO A 41 -7.50 -2.64 1.80
CA PRO A 41 -8.79 -2.85 2.43
C PRO A 41 -8.70 -3.38 3.87
N ALA A 42 -7.84 -4.37 4.13
CA ALA A 42 -7.66 -4.94 5.46
C ALA A 42 -7.18 -3.87 6.46
N PHE A 43 -6.20 -3.07 6.05
CA PHE A 43 -5.68 -1.97 6.85
C PHE A 43 -6.73 -0.88 7.11
N ILE A 44 -7.49 -0.50 6.07
CA ILE A 44 -8.47 0.58 6.18
C ILE A 44 -9.68 0.14 7.02
N PHE A 45 -10.23 -1.06 6.82
CA PHE A 45 -11.39 -1.51 7.59
C PHE A 45 -11.08 -1.72 9.07
N THR A 46 -9.89 -2.21 9.40
CA THR A 46 -9.45 -2.34 10.80
C THR A 46 -9.28 -0.96 11.44
N SER A 47 -8.71 0.02 10.72
CA SER A 47 -8.62 1.42 11.17
C SER A 47 -10.00 2.06 11.39
N LEU A 48 -10.95 1.81 10.49
CA LEU A 48 -12.33 2.32 10.57
C LEU A 48 -13.21 1.55 11.56
N GLN A 49 -12.66 0.53 12.23
CA GLN A 49 -13.36 -0.32 13.19
C GLN A 49 -14.63 -0.96 12.60
N LYS A 50 -14.53 -1.52 11.39
CA LYS A 50 -15.61 -2.22 10.69
C LYS A 50 -15.46 -3.73 10.84
N PRO A 51 -16.13 -4.41 11.80
CA PRO A 51 -15.74 -5.76 12.20
C PRO A 51 -15.86 -6.80 11.09
N ARG A 52 -16.99 -6.85 10.39
CA ARG A 52 -17.22 -7.88 9.36
C ARG A 52 -16.36 -7.63 8.12
N GLU A 53 -16.28 -6.38 7.68
CA GLU A 53 -15.43 -5.99 6.55
C GLU A 53 -13.95 -6.25 6.86
N SER A 54 -13.52 -6.01 8.11
CA SER A 54 -12.15 -6.34 8.56
C SER A 54 -11.89 -7.84 8.49
N GLU A 55 -12.85 -8.68 8.90
CA GLU A 55 -12.69 -10.14 8.90
C GLU A 55 -12.50 -10.66 7.48
N VAL A 56 -13.40 -10.28 6.58
CA VAL A 56 -13.32 -10.67 5.17
C VAL A 56 -12.03 -10.15 4.52
N ALA A 57 -11.67 -8.89 4.78
CA ALA A 57 -10.47 -8.29 4.18
C ALA A 57 -9.16 -8.92 4.69
N VAL A 58 -9.06 -9.19 6.00
CA VAL A 58 -7.87 -9.83 6.59
C VAL A 58 -7.74 -11.28 6.12
N GLU A 59 -8.84 -12.02 5.98
CA GLU A 59 -8.82 -13.38 5.40
C GLU A 59 -8.30 -13.36 3.95
N ARG A 60 -8.80 -12.43 3.11
CA ARG A 60 -8.30 -12.26 1.74
C ARG A 60 -6.80 -11.96 1.72
N LEU A 61 -6.35 -11.04 2.57
CA LEU A 61 -4.92 -10.72 2.71
C LEU A 61 -4.10 -11.94 3.13
N ALA A 62 -4.56 -12.73 4.10
CA ALA A 62 -3.84 -13.92 4.56
C ALA A 62 -3.69 -14.97 3.45
N ASN A 63 -4.70 -15.12 2.60
CA ASN A 63 -4.63 -16.01 1.44
C ASN A 63 -3.64 -15.52 0.37
N GLU A 64 -3.68 -14.23 0.01
CA GLU A 64 -2.74 -13.65 -0.96
C GLU A 64 -1.29 -13.69 -0.43
N TRP A 65 -1.10 -13.40 0.86
CA TRP A 65 0.21 -13.53 1.50
C TRP A 65 0.75 -14.96 1.43
N ARG A 66 -0.09 -15.99 1.64
CA ARG A 66 0.33 -17.39 1.54
C ARG A 66 0.85 -17.72 0.13
N ASP A 67 0.22 -17.17 -0.89
CA ASP A 67 0.63 -17.34 -2.28
C ASP A 67 1.93 -16.60 -2.57
N PHE A 68 2.05 -15.36 -2.11
CA PHE A 68 3.28 -14.58 -2.18
C PHE A 68 4.45 -15.27 -1.46
N TYR A 69 4.22 -15.76 -0.24
CA TYR A 69 5.18 -16.49 0.59
C TYR A 69 5.70 -17.72 -0.17
N ARG A 70 4.81 -18.56 -0.71
CA ARG A 70 5.20 -19.76 -1.47
C ARG A 70 6.05 -19.42 -2.70
N LYS A 71 5.72 -18.35 -3.41
CA LYS A 71 6.45 -17.90 -4.61
C LYS A 71 7.86 -17.40 -4.26
N TYR A 72 8.01 -16.63 -3.18
CA TYR A 72 9.20 -15.79 -2.99
C TYR A 72 10.03 -16.09 -1.72
N TYR A 73 9.56 -16.87 -0.76
CA TYR A 73 10.28 -17.13 0.50
C TYR A 73 11.69 -17.72 0.30
N LYS A 74 11.85 -18.62 -0.67
CA LYS A 74 13.12 -19.30 -0.95
C LYS A 74 14.01 -18.55 -1.95
N VAL A 75 13.55 -17.43 -2.50
CA VAL A 75 14.32 -16.62 -3.45
C VAL A 75 15.51 -15.98 -2.73
N LYS A 76 16.66 -15.96 -3.38
CA LYS A 76 17.83 -15.22 -2.91
C LYS A 76 17.80 -13.85 -3.56
N MET A 77 17.32 -12.86 -2.82
CA MET A 77 17.31 -11.48 -3.28
C MET A 77 18.65 -10.80 -3.00
N THR A 78 19.08 -9.97 -3.95
CA THR A 78 20.32 -9.21 -3.85
C THR A 78 20.01 -7.74 -3.68
N TYR A 79 20.66 -7.10 -2.71
CA TYR A 79 20.73 -5.65 -2.65
C TYR A 79 22.03 -5.16 -3.29
N GLY A 80 21.93 -4.44 -4.40
CA GLY A 80 23.09 -4.00 -5.17
C GLY A 80 23.80 -5.14 -5.91
N MET A 81 25.11 -4.98 -6.17
CA MET A 81 25.76 -5.77 -7.23
C MET A 81 25.94 -7.26 -6.94
N ASN A 82 25.90 -7.74 -5.69
CA ASN A 82 25.97 -9.19 -5.37
C ASN A 82 25.70 -9.55 -3.88
N ILE A 83 25.19 -8.63 -3.06
CA ILE A 83 25.01 -8.92 -1.62
C ILE A 83 23.64 -9.51 -1.39
N THR A 84 23.57 -10.73 -0.86
CA THR A 84 22.29 -11.37 -0.53
C THR A 84 21.68 -10.75 0.72
N ASP A 85 20.40 -10.41 0.67
CA ASP A 85 19.65 -9.93 1.83
C ASP A 85 19.49 -11.08 2.85
N LYS A 86 20.17 -10.93 4.00
CA LYS A 86 20.15 -11.92 5.08
C LYS A 86 18.83 -11.90 5.88
N LEU A 87 18.12 -10.76 5.85
CA LEU A 87 16.86 -10.58 6.56
C LEU A 87 15.66 -11.09 5.76
N TRP A 88 15.84 -11.48 4.49
CA TRP A 88 14.75 -11.87 3.59
C TRP A 88 13.76 -12.86 4.20
N ARG A 89 14.26 -13.97 4.74
CA ARG A 89 13.41 -15.01 5.35
C ARG A 89 12.83 -14.58 6.68
N GLU A 90 13.63 -13.90 7.49
CA GLU A 90 13.19 -13.38 8.79
C GLU A 90 12.04 -12.40 8.63
N ASP A 91 12.11 -11.49 7.66
CA ASP A 91 11.03 -10.55 7.36
C ASP A 91 9.75 -11.27 6.91
N PHE A 92 9.86 -12.30 6.07
CA PHE A 92 8.71 -13.12 5.68
C PHE A 92 8.09 -13.84 6.89
N ASP A 93 8.91 -14.42 7.76
CA ASP A 93 8.43 -15.14 8.95
C ASP A 93 7.78 -14.16 9.95
N ASN A 94 8.33 -12.94 10.08
CA ASN A 94 7.77 -11.85 10.87
C ASN A 94 6.43 -11.34 10.32
N ILE A 95 6.30 -11.18 9.00
CA ILE A 95 5.03 -10.82 8.36
C ILE A 95 3.99 -11.92 8.62
N ASN A 96 4.37 -13.18 8.42
CA ASN A 96 3.48 -14.32 8.66
C ASN A 96 2.93 -14.36 10.10
N ALA A 97 3.80 -14.16 11.09
CA ALA A 97 3.40 -14.12 12.50
C ALA A 97 2.45 -12.94 12.82
N ARG A 98 2.69 -11.77 12.21
CA ARG A 98 1.84 -10.58 12.38
C ARG A 98 0.47 -10.76 11.74
N LEU A 99 0.40 -11.35 10.54
CA LEU A 99 -0.87 -11.62 9.87
C LEU A 99 -1.70 -12.64 10.66
N ALA A 100 -1.09 -13.72 11.15
CA ALA A 100 -1.78 -14.68 12.02
C ALA A 100 -2.32 -14.01 13.30
N SER A 101 -1.56 -13.07 13.89
CA SER A 101 -2.02 -12.29 15.03
C SER A 101 -3.19 -11.37 14.67
N ALA A 102 -3.12 -10.70 13.51
CA ALA A 102 -4.19 -9.82 13.02
C ALA A 102 -5.50 -10.61 12.79
N GLU A 103 -5.41 -11.79 12.19
CA GLU A 103 -6.55 -12.71 12.02
C GLU A 103 -7.20 -13.06 13.37
N GLY A 104 -6.40 -13.42 14.37
CA GLY A 104 -6.89 -13.68 15.73
C GLY A 104 -7.59 -12.47 16.34
N TYR A 105 -6.98 -11.28 16.26
CA TYR A 105 -7.57 -10.07 16.82
C TYR A 105 -8.86 -9.65 16.12
N VAL A 106 -8.99 -9.83 14.81
CA VAL A 106 -10.24 -9.53 14.11
C VAL A 106 -11.37 -10.47 14.55
N LYS A 107 -11.09 -11.77 14.69
CA LYS A 107 -12.06 -12.75 15.23
C LYS A 107 -12.51 -12.39 16.65
N GLU A 108 -11.58 -11.89 17.48
CA GLU A 108 -11.87 -11.39 18.82
C GLU A 108 -12.48 -9.97 18.85
N LYS A 109 -12.74 -9.35 17.68
CA LYS A 109 -13.23 -7.97 17.53
C LYS A 109 -12.32 -6.90 18.14
N LYS A 110 -11.04 -7.21 18.33
CA LYS A 110 -9.98 -6.30 18.80
C LYS A 110 -9.32 -5.56 17.63
N LEU A 111 -10.12 -4.79 16.89
CA LEU A 111 -9.69 -4.14 15.63
C LEU A 111 -8.50 -3.18 15.78
N PRO A 112 -8.35 -2.39 16.86
CA PRO A 112 -7.14 -1.58 17.05
C PRO A 112 -5.85 -2.43 17.13
N ALA A 113 -5.90 -3.57 17.82
CA ALA A 113 -4.75 -4.47 17.89
C ALA A 113 -4.45 -5.13 16.54
N ALA A 114 -5.48 -5.49 15.77
CA ALA A 114 -5.31 -5.97 14.40
C ALA A 114 -4.64 -4.91 13.51
N TYR A 115 -5.12 -3.66 13.57
CA TYR A 115 -4.57 -2.52 12.84
C TYR A 115 -3.06 -2.34 13.12
N GLU A 116 -2.65 -2.37 14.39
CA GLU A 116 -1.23 -2.25 14.78
C GLU A 116 -0.36 -3.38 14.17
N LYS A 117 -0.89 -4.61 14.09
CA LYS A 117 -0.16 -5.71 13.44
C LYS A 117 -0.01 -5.47 11.95
N LEU A 118 -1.06 -5.02 11.28
CA LEU A 118 -1.03 -4.69 9.85
C LEU A 118 -0.11 -3.51 9.55
N GLU A 119 -0.06 -2.50 10.42
CA GLU A 119 0.90 -1.40 10.31
C GLU A 119 2.35 -1.91 10.37
N GLY A 120 2.64 -2.82 11.30
CA GLY A 120 3.94 -3.47 11.36
C GLY A 120 4.29 -4.25 10.09
N VAL A 121 3.33 -4.95 9.48
CA VAL A 121 3.54 -5.65 8.18
C VAL A 121 3.97 -4.68 7.09
N ARG A 122 3.29 -3.53 6.96
CA ARG A 122 3.64 -2.50 5.97
C ARG A 122 5.07 -1.99 6.13
N TYR A 123 5.51 -1.70 7.35
CA TYR A 123 6.87 -1.22 7.56
C TYR A 123 7.93 -2.28 7.29
N ILE A 124 7.65 -3.56 7.54
CA ILE A 124 8.55 -4.66 7.13
C ILE A 124 8.64 -4.73 5.60
N LEU A 125 7.50 -4.69 4.90
CA LEU A 125 7.47 -4.71 3.43
C LEU A 125 8.21 -3.51 2.82
N LEU A 126 8.01 -2.31 3.36
CA LEU A 126 8.72 -1.09 2.97
C LEU A 126 10.23 -1.26 3.12
N ALA A 127 10.70 -1.69 4.29
CA ALA A 127 12.12 -1.89 4.56
C ALA A 127 12.72 -2.97 3.64
N LEU A 128 11.99 -4.07 3.42
CA LEU A 128 12.39 -5.14 2.52
C LEU A 128 12.55 -4.63 1.07
N ARG A 129 11.62 -3.81 0.59
CA ARG A 129 11.71 -3.23 -0.76
C ARG A 129 12.88 -2.26 -0.91
N HIS A 130 13.05 -1.35 0.04
CA HIS A 130 14.19 -0.41 0.07
C HIS A 130 15.54 -1.11 0.04
N ARG A 131 15.72 -2.13 0.89
CA ARG A 131 16.99 -2.87 0.89
C ARG A 131 17.25 -3.50 -0.47
N ASN A 132 16.24 -4.07 -1.13
CA ASN A 132 16.43 -4.85 -2.35
C ASN A 132 16.26 -4.05 -3.66
N GLY A 133 16.17 -2.71 -3.58
CA GLY A 133 15.97 -1.86 -4.76
C GLY A 133 14.67 -2.17 -5.50
N LEU A 134 13.61 -2.51 -4.75
CA LEU A 134 12.26 -2.80 -5.25
C LEU A 134 11.31 -1.63 -4.96
N ASP A 135 11.87 -0.42 -4.83
CA ASP A 135 11.10 0.78 -4.53
C ASP A 135 10.09 1.05 -5.63
N TYR A 136 8.88 1.41 -5.23
CA TYR A 136 7.80 1.74 -6.15
C TYR A 136 6.85 2.75 -5.51
N PHE A 137 5.92 3.27 -6.32
CA PHE A 137 5.10 4.44 -5.98
C PHE A 137 4.47 4.45 -4.57
N LEU A 138 3.96 3.31 -4.10
CA LEU A 138 3.30 3.21 -2.79
C LEU A 138 4.26 3.44 -1.61
N ASP A 139 5.56 3.16 -1.76
CA ASP A 139 6.54 3.37 -0.70
C ASP A 139 6.67 4.86 -0.34
N GLY A 140 6.70 5.73 -1.35
CA GLY A 140 6.67 7.18 -1.14
C GLY A 140 5.40 7.63 -0.42
N LEU A 141 4.25 7.02 -0.71
CA LEU A 141 2.99 7.33 -0.02
C LEU A 141 3.02 6.87 1.44
N ILE A 142 3.62 5.71 1.73
CA ILE A 142 3.77 5.21 3.10
C ILE A 142 4.68 6.14 3.92
N GLU A 143 5.80 6.58 3.36
CA GLU A 143 6.70 7.52 4.02
C GLU A 143 6.05 8.89 4.23
N PHE A 144 5.35 9.40 3.22
CA PHE A 144 4.57 10.63 3.33
C PHE A 144 3.53 10.52 4.45
N ASN A 145 2.77 9.43 4.49
CA ASN A 145 1.80 9.14 5.53
C ASN A 145 2.41 9.15 6.94
N ALA A 146 3.58 8.53 7.11
CA ALA A 146 4.27 8.47 8.39
C ALA A 146 4.62 9.88 8.91
N ALA A 147 5.05 10.78 8.02
CA ALA A 147 5.27 12.18 8.38
C ALA A 147 3.96 12.88 8.79
N LEU A 148 2.86 12.66 8.06
CA LEU A 148 1.55 13.19 8.42
C LEU A 148 1.08 12.70 9.79
N ASP A 149 1.26 11.41 10.09
CA ASP A 149 0.88 10.84 11.39
C ASP A 149 1.68 11.47 12.54
N LYS A 150 2.98 11.71 12.36
CA LYS A 150 3.80 12.44 13.34
C LYS A 150 3.31 13.88 13.54
N ILE A 151 2.89 14.57 12.48
CA ILE A 151 2.33 15.93 12.56
C ILE A 151 1.03 15.91 13.38
N ILE A 152 0.09 15.03 13.04
CA ILE A 152 -1.19 14.91 13.75
C ILE A 152 -0.98 14.50 15.21
N PHE A 153 -0.11 13.52 15.47
CA PHE A 153 0.21 13.08 16.82
C PHE A 153 0.82 14.20 17.66
N SER A 154 1.69 15.02 17.06
CA SER A 154 2.32 16.16 17.73
C SER A 154 1.34 17.27 18.12
N LEU A 155 0.11 17.27 17.58
CA LEU A 155 -0.98 18.15 18.02
C LEU A 155 -1.81 17.59 19.18
N LYS A 156 -1.77 16.28 19.42
CA LYS A 156 -2.67 15.61 20.36
C LYS A 156 -2.46 16.14 21.78
N GLY A 157 -3.56 16.51 22.43
CA GLY A 157 -3.55 17.01 23.82
C GLY A 157 -3.01 18.43 23.99
N LYS A 158 -2.68 19.15 22.90
CA LYS A 158 -2.16 20.53 22.99
C LYS A 158 -3.30 21.55 22.86
N GLY A 159 -3.46 22.38 23.89
CA GLY A 159 -4.36 23.54 23.87
C GLY A 159 -3.74 24.78 23.20
N ARG A 160 -2.41 24.94 23.29
CA ARG A 160 -1.66 26.01 22.63
C ARG A 160 -0.31 25.47 22.16
N LEU A 161 0.16 25.95 21.01
CA LEU A 161 1.46 25.58 20.45
C LEU A 161 2.55 26.53 20.96
N THR A 162 3.68 25.95 21.37
CA THR A 162 4.92 26.63 21.77
C THR A 162 5.83 26.86 20.55
N GLU A 163 6.90 27.66 20.71
CA GLU A 163 7.90 27.83 19.65
C GLU A 163 8.63 26.53 19.32
N MET A 164 8.87 25.67 20.32
CA MET A 164 9.46 24.35 20.13
C MET A 164 8.54 23.47 19.28
N ASP A 165 7.23 23.53 19.49
CA ASP A 165 6.26 22.80 18.65
C ASP A 165 6.33 23.26 17.20
N VAL A 166 6.43 24.56 16.96
CA VAL A 166 6.59 25.13 15.61
C VAL A 166 7.89 24.64 14.96
N HIS A 167 8.98 24.52 15.72
CA HIS A 167 10.23 23.95 15.21
C HIS A 167 10.04 22.49 14.79
N VAL A 168 9.46 21.66 15.67
CA VAL A 168 9.17 20.25 15.37
C VAL A 168 8.32 20.13 14.11
N PHE A 169 7.29 20.96 13.96
CA PHE A 169 6.46 20.96 12.76
C PHE A 169 7.20 21.35 11.48
N ARG A 170 8.21 22.23 11.54
CA ARG A 170 9.03 22.55 10.37
C ARG A 170 9.89 21.36 9.94
N ASP A 171 10.42 20.60 10.88
CA ASP A 171 11.20 19.40 10.55
C ASP A 171 10.30 18.31 9.97
N LEU A 172 9.12 18.08 10.57
CA LEU A 172 8.13 17.14 10.04
C LEU A 172 7.58 17.57 8.67
N LEU A 173 7.43 18.87 8.41
CA LEU A 173 7.07 19.37 7.07
C LEU A 173 8.12 19.00 6.02
N LYS A 174 9.41 19.08 6.35
CA LYS A 174 10.48 18.65 5.42
C LYS A 174 10.41 17.15 5.14
N GLU A 175 10.16 16.33 6.16
CA GLU A 175 9.94 14.90 5.99
C GLU A 175 8.76 14.63 5.06
N ALA A 176 7.62 15.31 5.28
CA ALA A 176 6.43 15.18 4.45
C ALA A 176 6.68 15.61 2.99
N GLN A 177 7.36 16.74 2.78
CA GLN A 177 7.73 17.21 1.44
C GLN A 177 8.67 16.23 0.72
N ALA A 178 9.63 15.64 1.43
CA ALA A 178 10.52 14.62 0.87
C ALA A 178 9.75 13.35 0.46
N GLY A 179 8.81 12.90 1.29
CA GLY A 179 7.92 11.77 0.95
C GLY A 179 7.10 12.06 -0.31
N LEU A 180 6.43 13.22 -0.38
CA LEU A 180 5.62 13.60 -1.55
C LEU A 180 6.47 13.76 -2.83
N THR A 181 7.69 14.28 -2.71
CA THR A 181 8.64 14.36 -3.84
C THR A 181 8.99 12.97 -4.38
N ARG A 182 9.15 11.96 -3.50
CA ARG A 182 9.37 10.57 -3.93
C ARG A 182 8.15 9.99 -4.63
N VAL A 183 6.94 10.29 -4.15
CA VAL A 183 5.68 9.90 -4.82
C VAL A 183 5.64 10.45 -6.24
N GLU A 184 6.02 11.72 -6.42
CA GLU A 184 6.04 12.37 -7.73
C GLU A 184 7.11 11.78 -8.65
N ALA A 185 8.31 11.53 -8.13
CA ALA A 185 9.39 10.90 -8.88
C ALA A 185 9.04 9.46 -9.31
N ALA A 186 8.35 8.71 -8.45
CA ALA A 186 7.86 7.37 -8.72
C ALA A 186 6.58 7.34 -9.58
N GLY A 187 5.93 8.50 -9.79
CA GLY A 187 4.70 8.65 -10.58
C GLY A 187 4.82 8.23 -12.07
N ALA A 188 6.03 7.88 -12.52
CA ALA A 188 6.29 7.29 -13.83
C ALA A 188 5.93 5.79 -13.91
N ASP A 189 5.69 5.10 -12.79
CA ASP A 189 5.48 3.64 -12.74
C ASP A 189 4.01 3.17 -12.63
N PHE A 190 3.03 4.01 -13.00
CA PHE A 190 1.61 3.59 -13.02
C PHE A 190 1.35 2.34 -13.89
N LYS A 191 2.24 2.04 -14.83
CA LYS A 191 2.19 0.82 -15.65
C LYS A 191 2.30 -0.48 -14.84
N VAL A 192 2.88 -0.44 -13.64
CA VAL A 192 2.97 -1.61 -12.75
C VAL A 192 1.63 -1.93 -12.09
N PHE A 193 0.77 -0.91 -11.91
CA PHE A 193 -0.49 -0.99 -11.17
C PHE A 193 -1.72 -1.22 -12.04
N ASP A 194 -1.54 -1.46 -13.34
CA ASP A 194 -2.62 -1.65 -14.32
C ASP A 194 -3.77 -0.64 -14.16
N LEU A 195 -3.42 0.61 -13.84
CA LEU A 195 -4.39 1.67 -13.57
C LEU A 195 -4.91 2.22 -14.90
N ASP A 196 -6.23 2.34 -15.01
CA ASP A 196 -6.84 3.04 -16.14
C ASP A 196 -6.51 4.55 -16.13
N ASP A 197 -6.66 5.18 -17.30
CA ASP A 197 -6.32 6.59 -17.48
C ASP A 197 -7.11 7.53 -16.56
N ASN A 198 -8.38 7.22 -16.28
CA ASN A 198 -9.21 8.05 -15.41
C ASN A 198 -8.69 8.01 -13.96
N LYS A 199 -8.30 6.82 -13.50
CA LYS A 199 -7.70 6.61 -12.18
C LYS A 199 -6.36 7.31 -12.05
N ILE A 200 -5.53 7.27 -13.10
CA ILE A 200 -4.26 8.01 -13.17
C ILE A 200 -4.50 9.53 -13.06
N VAL A 201 -5.47 10.07 -13.80
CA VAL A 201 -5.83 11.49 -13.73
C VAL A 201 -6.28 11.87 -12.31
N ALA A 202 -7.17 11.08 -11.72
CA ALA A 202 -7.64 11.31 -10.35
C ALA A 202 -6.50 11.26 -9.32
N ILE A 203 -5.57 10.30 -9.44
CA ILE A 203 -4.38 10.23 -8.58
C ILE A 203 -3.52 11.49 -8.70
N LYS A 204 -3.25 11.96 -9.93
CA LYS A 204 -2.46 13.17 -10.17
C LYS A 204 -3.11 14.42 -9.59
N GLU A 205 -4.43 14.54 -9.68
CA GLU A 205 -5.16 15.65 -9.06
C GLU A 205 -5.06 15.61 -7.53
N ARG A 206 -5.15 14.41 -6.93
CA ARG A 206 -5.00 14.23 -5.48
C ARG A 206 -3.60 14.57 -4.99
N ILE A 207 -2.56 14.22 -5.74
CA ILE A 207 -1.18 14.61 -5.43
C ILE A 207 -1.02 16.14 -5.48
N LYS A 208 -1.60 16.81 -6.48
CA LYS A 208 -1.58 18.28 -6.54
C LYS A 208 -2.30 18.93 -5.35
N GLU A 209 -3.40 18.34 -4.89
CA GLU A 209 -4.08 18.84 -3.68
C GLU A 209 -3.21 18.63 -2.43
N GLU A 210 -2.47 17.52 -2.31
CA GLU A 210 -1.48 17.34 -1.21
C GLU A 210 -0.41 18.44 -1.22
N GLN A 211 0.14 18.77 -2.39
CA GLN A 211 1.13 19.85 -2.52
C GLN A 211 0.58 21.18 -2.00
N LYS A 212 -0.66 21.50 -2.38
CA LYS A 212 -1.34 22.72 -1.94
C LYS A 212 -1.60 22.72 -0.43
N LEU A 213 -2.04 21.60 0.15
CA LEU A 213 -2.26 21.48 1.58
C LEU A 213 -0.95 21.63 2.38
N LEU A 214 0.15 21.04 1.90
CA LEU A 214 1.48 21.25 2.48
C LEU A 214 1.93 22.71 2.39
N ALA A 215 1.66 23.39 1.28
CA ALA A 215 1.98 24.81 1.13
C ALA A 215 1.18 25.69 2.11
N LEU A 216 -0.10 25.37 2.34
CA LEU A 216 -0.92 26.05 3.35
C LEU A 216 -0.39 25.83 4.77
N PHE A 217 0.03 24.60 5.09
CA PHE A 217 0.66 24.29 6.37
C PHE A 217 1.99 25.04 6.56
N ALA A 218 2.83 25.08 5.53
CA ALA A 218 4.09 25.84 5.52
C ALA A 218 3.87 27.35 5.72
N ALA A 219 2.86 27.91 5.08
CA ALA A 219 2.47 29.31 5.25
C ALA A 219 1.98 29.60 6.67
N ALA A 220 1.19 28.70 7.26
CA ALA A 220 0.74 28.82 8.65
C ALA A 220 1.91 28.79 9.65
N LEU A 221 2.88 27.91 9.45
CA LEU A 221 4.11 27.83 10.26
C LEU A 221 4.94 29.11 10.14
N SER A 222 5.06 29.67 8.94
CA SER A 222 5.82 30.90 8.68
C SER A 222 5.16 32.12 9.33
N ALA A 223 3.84 32.21 9.25
CA ALA A 223 3.05 33.28 9.86
C ALA A 223 2.89 33.15 11.39
N ARG A 224 3.36 32.03 11.99
CA ARG A 224 3.25 31.71 13.43
C ARG A 224 1.82 31.82 14.00
N LYS A 225 0.80 31.57 13.18
CA LYS A 225 -0.62 31.60 13.59
C LYS A 225 -1.04 30.23 14.12
N THR A 226 -0.97 30.02 15.44
CA THR A 226 -1.14 28.69 16.09
C THR A 226 -2.44 27.97 15.73
N ASP A 227 -3.54 28.71 15.60
CA ASP A 227 -4.84 28.12 15.23
C ASP A 227 -4.84 27.66 13.78
N ARG A 228 -4.21 28.43 12.88
CA ARG A 228 -4.04 28.06 11.47
C ARG A 228 -3.09 26.88 11.31
N ILE A 229 -2.04 26.78 12.12
CA ILE A 229 -1.13 25.62 12.13
C ILE A 229 -1.91 24.36 12.49
N SER A 230 -2.69 24.41 13.57
CA SER A 230 -3.49 23.27 14.03
C SER A 230 -4.53 22.83 13.00
N GLN A 231 -5.21 23.78 12.37
CA GLN A 231 -6.21 23.47 11.34
C GLN A 231 -5.56 22.87 10.09
N SER A 232 -4.56 23.56 9.52
CA SER A 232 -3.91 23.10 8.28
C SER A 232 -3.21 21.76 8.44
N ALA A 233 -2.65 21.44 9.61
CA ALA A 233 -2.15 20.10 9.90
C ALA A 233 -3.25 19.02 9.87
N ARG A 234 -4.43 19.29 10.44
CA ARG A 234 -5.57 18.35 10.40
C ARG A 234 -6.09 18.12 8.98
N ASP A 235 -6.00 19.15 8.14
CA ASP A 235 -6.46 19.11 6.75
C ASP A 235 -5.57 18.25 5.84
N LEU A 236 -4.35 17.88 6.27
CA LEU A 236 -3.43 17.05 5.47
C LEU A 236 -3.91 15.60 5.29
N LYS A 237 -4.51 15.01 6.33
CA LYS A 237 -4.81 13.57 6.35
C LYS A 237 -5.97 13.13 5.45
N PRO A 238 -7.10 13.87 5.35
CA PRO A 238 -8.26 13.41 4.60
C PRO A 238 -7.98 13.14 3.11
N ASN A 239 -7.26 14.02 2.41
CA ASN A 239 -6.96 13.83 1.00
C ASN A 239 -6.04 12.62 0.78
N PHE A 240 -5.04 12.43 1.67
CA PHE A 240 -4.15 11.27 1.64
C PHE A 240 -4.94 9.96 1.74
N ILE A 241 -5.92 9.88 2.65
CA ILE A 241 -6.75 8.68 2.82
C ILE A 241 -7.48 8.34 1.51
N VAL A 242 -8.01 9.35 0.79
CA VAL A 242 -8.68 9.13 -0.49
C VAL A 242 -7.68 8.65 -1.55
N LEU A 243 -6.50 9.27 -1.63
CA LEU A 243 -5.43 8.87 -2.53
C LEU A 243 -4.99 7.42 -2.28
N TYR A 244 -4.71 7.07 -1.02
CA TYR A 244 -4.26 5.73 -0.64
C TYR A 244 -5.30 4.65 -0.92
N LYS A 245 -6.59 4.94 -0.67
CA LYS A 245 -7.69 4.03 -0.99
C LYS A 245 -7.81 3.71 -2.48
N ALA A 246 -7.33 4.58 -3.36
CA ALA A 246 -7.39 4.31 -4.80
C ALA A 246 -6.64 3.00 -5.17
N PHE A 247 -5.66 2.58 -4.39
CA PHE A 247 -4.84 1.40 -4.69
C PHE A 247 -5.39 0.10 -4.11
N GLY A 248 -6.47 0.15 -3.30
CA GLY A 248 -7.08 -1.04 -2.73
C GLY A 248 -8.22 -1.61 -3.57
N ASP A 249 -8.39 -2.94 -3.53
CA ASP A 249 -9.49 -3.67 -4.13
C ASP A 249 -10.59 -4.00 -3.09
N PHE A 250 -11.44 -2.99 -2.85
CA PHE A 250 -12.50 -3.06 -1.84
C PHE A 250 -13.73 -3.85 -2.28
N GLN A 251 -13.99 -3.94 -3.59
CA GLN A 251 -15.25 -4.46 -4.11
C GLN A 251 -15.56 -5.89 -3.65
N PRO A 252 -14.62 -6.85 -3.70
CA PRO A 252 -14.94 -8.22 -3.28
C PRO A 252 -15.19 -8.35 -1.77
N VAL A 253 -14.71 -7.41 -0.95
CA VAL A 253 -15.09 -7.34 0.48
C VAL A 253 -16.56 -6.95 0.60
N PHE A 254 -16.97 -5.89 -0.10
CA PHE A 254 -18.37 -5.44 -0.08
C PHE A 254 -19.32 -6.50 -0.63
N ASP A 255 -18.96 -7.14 -1.74
CA ASP A 255 -19.78 -8.18 -2.37
C ASP A 255 -20.03 -9.34 -1.40
N GLN A 256 -18.99 -9.81 -0.73
CA GLN A 256 -19.09 -10.89 0.25
C GLN A 256 -19.98 -10.50 1.43
N VAL A 257 -19.80 -9.31 2.00
CA VAL A 257 -20.59 -8.83 3.14
C VAL A 257 -22.07 -8.63 2.77
N VAL A 258 -22.34 -8.10 1.57
CA VAL A 258 -23.71 -7.94 1.06
C VAL A 258 -24.36 -9.30 0.82
N LYS A 259 -23.63 -10.26 0.24
CA LYS A 259 -24.13 -11.62 0.00
C LYS A 259 -24.55 -12.30 1.31
N GLU A 260 -23.68 -12.30 2.31
CA GLU A 260 -23.96 -12.92 3.61
C GLU A 260 -25.15 -12.28 4.33
N ARG A 261 -25.30 -10.95 4.23
CA ARG A 261 -26.47 -10.26 4.79
C ARG A 261 -27.78 -10.75 4.16
N LYS A 262 -27.82 -10.87 2.83
CA LYS A 262 -29.00 -11.38 2.12
C LYS A 262 -29.33 -12.82 2.50
N GLU A 263 -28.31 -13.66 2.69
CA GLU A 263 -28.47 -15.05 3.13
C GLU A 263 -29.07 -15.12 4.55
N MET A 264 -28.57 -14.29 5.48
CA MET A 264 -29.14 -14.21 6.85
C MET A 264 -30.59 -13.72 6.85
N GLU A 265 -30.91 -12.67 6.09
CA GLU A 265 -32.29 -12.15 5.98
C GLU A 265 -33.25 -13.18 5.37
N SER A 266 -32.77 -14.02 4.45
CA SER A 266 -33.58 -15.09 3.85
C SER A 266 -33.86 -16.20 4.85
N GLN A 267 -32.84 -16.63 5.61
CA GLN A 267 -32.99 -17.64 6.66
C GLN A 267 -33.90 -17.18 7.79
N GLU A 268 -33.85 -15.90 8.17
CA GLU A 268 -34.73 -15.33 9.19
C GLU A 268 -36.19 -15.32 8.73
N LYS A 269 -36.45 -14.91 7.48
CA LYS A 269 -37.81 -14.96 6.89
C LYS A 269 -38.37 -16.37 6.83
N GLU A 270 -37.54 -17.37 6.53
CA GLU A 270 -37.95 -18.78 6.53
C GLU A 270 -38.29 -19.28 7.94
N ARG A 271 -37.52 -18.88 8.96
CA ARG A 271 -37.84 -19.22 10.37
C ARG A 271 -39.17 -18.61 10.81
N THR A 272 -39.39 -17.32 10.54
CA THR A 272 -40.64 -16.63 10.92
C THR A 272 -41.89 -17.11 10.18
N LYS A 273 -41.75 -17.87 9.09
CA LYS A 273 -42.88 -18.47 8.36
C LYS A 273 -43.28 -19.85 8.89
N ASN A 274 -42.39 -20.50 9.65
CA ASN A 274 -42.57 -21.84 10.19
C ASN A 274 -42.94 -21.82 11.70
N ASP A 275 -42.99 -20.64 12.30
CA ASP A 275 -43.52 -20.36 13.65
C ASP A 275 -44.95 -19.81 13.56
#